data_AF-U5NV97-F1
#
_entry.id   AF-U5NV97-F1
#
_cell.length_a   1.000
_cell.length_b   1.000
_cell.length_c   1.000
_cell.angle_alpha   90.00
_cell.angle_beta   90.00
_cell.angle_gamma   90.00
#
_symmetry.space_group_name_H-M   'P 1'
#
loop_
_entity.id
_entity.type
_entity.pdbx_description
1 polymer ?
#
loop_
_entity_poly.entity_id
_entity_poly.type
_entity_poly.pdbx_seq_one_letter_code
_entity_poly.pdbx_strand_id
1 'polypeptide(L)' 'MNHDNTIQSNWRTVASCLASQNYISIVKGLVHHFTAIDDEEILDKIYEEFINDDSITTVLNNDLQTIINHYLSK' A
#
# COMPACT_ATOMS: atom_id res chain seq x y z
N MET A 1 29.46 12.13 8.98
CA MET A 1 29.45 11.39 7.70
C MET A 1 29.32 9.92 8.08
N ASN A 2 28.19 9.20 7.99
CA ASN A 2 27.01 9.30 7.12
C ASN A 2 25.77 8.75 7.86
N HIS A 3 24.67 9.51 7.85
CA HIS A 3 23.34 9.05 8.30
C HIS A 3 22.48 8.50 7.15
N ASP A 4 23.05 8.29 5.96
CA ASP A 4 22.29 8.01 4.73
C ASP A 4 22.13 6.52 4.36
N ASN A 5 22.72 5.59 5.12
CA ASN A 5 22.78 4.18 4.68
C ASN A 5 21.72 3.26 5.32
N THR A 6 20.94 3.73 6.29
CA THR A 6 19.92 2.91 6.97
C THR A 6 18.58 2.89 6.24
N ILE A 7 18.22 3.95 5.50
CA ILE A 7 16.90 4.06 4.85
C ILE A 7 16.84 3.24 3.55
N GLN A 8 17.94 3.13 2.80
CA GLN A 8 18.02 2.27 1.60
C GLN A 8 17.79 0.78 1.92
N SER A 9 18.11 0.34 3.14
CA SER A 9 17.97 -1.06 3.55
C SER A 9 16.52 -1.46 3.87
N ASN A 10 15.68 -0.51 4.28
CA ASN A 10 14.31 -0.81 4.70
C ASN A 10 13.36 -0.97 3.52
N TRP A 11 13.42 -0.08 2.52
CA TRP A 11 12.50 -0.16 1.37
C TRP A 11 12.77 -1.40 0.51
N ARG A 12 14.03 -1.82 0.38
CA ARG A 12 14.39 -3.02 -0.38
C ARG A 12 13.87 -4.29 0.29
N THR A 13 13.89 -4.32 1.61
CA THR A 13 13.29 -5.40 2.43
C THR A 13 11.77 -5.40 2.30
N VAL A 14 11.13 -4.23 2.38
CA VAL A 14 9.68 -4.07 2.19
C VAL A 14 9.28 -4.48 0.78
N ALA A 15 10.03 -4.09 -0.25
CA ALA A 15 9.78 -4.48 -1.65
C ALA A 15 9.94 -5.98 -1.88
N SER A 16 10.98 -6.61 -1.32
CA SER A 16 11.13 -8.07 -1.38
C SER A 16 10.03 -8.80 -0.63
N CYS A 17 9.56 -8.26 0.50
CA CYS A 17 8.44 -8.81 1.25
C CYS A 17 7.15 -8.70 0.44
N LEU A 18 6.84 -7.52 -0.11
CA LEU A 18 5.70 -7.28 -0.99
C LEU A 18 5.74 -8.17 -2.24
N ALA A 19 6.91 -8.35 -2.86
CA ALA A 19 7.07 -9.24 -4.02
C ALA A 19 6.84 -10.72 -3.69
N SER A 20 6.99 -11.12 -2.42
CA SER A 20 6.69 -12.47 -1.94
C SER A 20 5.23 -12.67 -1.52
N GLN A 21 4.45 -11.59 -1.44
CA GLN A 21 3.05 -11.62 -1.04
C GLN A 21 2.13 -11.59 -2.27
N ASN A 22 0.97 -12.22 -2.15
CA ASN A 22 -0.05 -12.13 -3.19
C ASN A 22 -0.64 -10.71 -3.22
N TYR A 23 -0.91 -10.18 -4.42
CA TYR A 23 -1.51 -8.86 -4.61
C TYR A 23 -2.73 -8.64 -3.73
N ILE A 24 -3.57 -9.68 -3.59
CA ILE A 24 -4.75 -9.72 -2.72
C ILE A 24 -4.37 -9.39 -1.26
N SER A 25 -3.37 -10.07 -0.70
CA SER A 25 -2.93 -9.88 0.69
C SER A 25 -2.31 -8.51 0.92
N ILE A 26 -1.64 -7.94 -0.08
CA ILE A 26 -1.08 -6.59 0.00
C ILE A 26 -2.23 -5.58 0.09
N VAL A 27 -3.21 -5.66 -0.81
CA VAL A 27 -4.35 -4.74 -0.83
C VAL A 27 -5.17 -4.85 0.46
N LYS A 28 -5.52 -6.07 0.89
CA LYS A 28 -6.22 -6.29 2.17
C LYS A 28 -5.45 -5.72 3.36
N GLY A 29 -4.13 -5.93 3.38
CA GLY A 29 -3.25 -5.38 4.44
C GLY A 29 -3.22 -3.85 4.45
N LEU A 30 -3.21 -3.21 3.28
CA LEU A 30 -3.33 -1.75 3.18
C LEU A 30 -4.69 -1.26 3.68
N VAL A 31 -5.79 -1.86 3.22
CA VAL A 31 -7.15 -1.47 3.63
C VAL A 31 -7.29 -1.61 5.15
N HIS A 32 -6.89 -2.74 5.72
CA HIS A 32 -6.86 -2.95 7.16
C HIS A 32 -6.07 -1.86 7.88
N HIS A 33 -4.85 -1.55 7.41
CA HIS A 33 -3.99 -0.54 8.03
C HIS A 33 -4.61 0.87 8.04
N PHE A 34 -5.27 1.27 6.95
CA PHE A 34 -5.85 2.61 6.83
C PHE A 34 -7.24 2.75 7.47
N THR A 35 -8.03 1.67 7.49
CA THR A 35 -9.44 1.71 7.94
C THR A 35 -9.66 1.08 9.32
N ALA A 36 -8.66 0.41 9.88
CA ALA A 36 -8.74 -0.38 11.12
C ALA A 36 -9.83 -1.48 11.09
N ILE A 37 -10.19 -1.96 9.90
CA ILE A 37 -11.15 -3.06 9.70
C ILE A 37 -10.41 -4.40 9.87
N ASP A 38 -10.69 -5.12 10.95
CA ASP A 38 -10.15 -6.47 11.22
C ASP A 38 -10.97 -7.61 10.58
N ASP A 39 -12.17 -7.30 10.08
CA ASP A 39 -13.07 -8.32 9.54
C ASP A 39 -12.63 -8.76 8.13
N GLU A 40 -12.16 -10.00 8.04
CA GLU A 40 -11.65 -10.58 6.79
C GLU A 40 -12.75 -10.72 5.71
N GLU A 41 -14.00 -10.92 6.10
CA GLU A 41 -15.12 -11.03 5.16
C GLU A 41 -15.46 -9.66 4.55
N ILE A 42 -15.32 -8.59 5.34
CA ILE A 42 -15.44 -7.21 4.85
C ILE A 42 -14.25 -6.87 3.94
N LEU A 43 -13.03 -7.26 4.31
CA LEU A 43 -11.84 -7.07 3.48
C LEU A 43 -11.93 -7.82 2.14
N ASP A 44 -12.52 -9.02 2.12
CA ASP A 44 -12.77 -9.77 0.88
C ASP A 44 -13.81 -9.07 -0.01
N LYS A 45 -14.92 -8.58 0.55
CA LYS A 45 -15.94 -7.85 -0.22
C LYS A 45 -15.39 -6.55 -0.79
N ILE A 46 -14.60 -5.81 -0.01
CA ILE A 46 -13.88 -4.63 -0.49
C ILE A 46 -12.95 -5.06 -1.63
N TYR A 47 -12.12 -6.08 -1.44
CA TYR A 47 -11.24 -6.53 -2.51
C TYR A 47 -12.01 -6.96 -3.78
N GLU A 48 -13.12 -7.68 -3.68
CA GLU A 48 -13.96 -8.07 -4.83
C GLU A 48 -14.62 -6.89 -5.55
N GLU A 49 -15.10 -5.89 -4.81
CA GLU A 49 -15.65 -4.66 -5.43
C GLU A 49 -14.57 -3.84 -6.11
N PHE A 50 -13.37 -3.78 -5.52
CA PHE A 50 -12.27 -2.98 -6.00
C PHE A 50 -11.39 -3.67 -7.07
N ILE A 51 -11.35 -5.00 -7.16
CA ILE A 51 -10.55 -5.72 -8.18
C ILE A 51 -11.19 -5.66 -9.56
N ASN A 52 -12.52 -5.61 -9.60
CA ASN A 52 -13.30 -5.57 -10.84
C ASN A 52 -13.38 -4.15 -11.43
N ASP A 53 -13.14 -3.14 -10.62
CA ASP A 53 -13.26 -1.75 -11.00
C ASP A 53 -11.86 -1.13 -10.98
N ASP A 54 -11.53 -0.33 -11.99
CA ASP A 54 -10.25 0.41 -12.09
C ASP A 54 -10.07 1.42 -10.93
N SER A 55 -11.00 1.41 -9.97
CA SER A 55 -11.08 2.22 -8.77
C SER A 55 -10.03 1.89 -7.72
N ILE A 56 -9.47 0.66 -7.64
CA ILE A 56 -8.28 0.42 -6.79
C ILE A 56 -7.11 1.25 -7.29
N THR A 57 -6.92 1.27 -8.62
CA THR A 57 -5.90 2.07 -9.28
C THR A 57 -6.19 3.54 -9.03
N THR A 58 -7.45 3.96 -9.08
CA THR A 58 -7.85 5.37 -8.94
C THR A 58 -7.73 5.89 -7.50
N VAL A 59 -8.15 5.11 -6.50
CA VAL A 59 -8.09 5.48 -5.07
C VAL A 59 -6.64 5.46 -4.60
N LEU A 60 -5.90 4.38 -4.88
CA LEU A 60 -4.47 4.35 -4.56
C LEU A 60 -3.71 5.44 -5.30
N ASN A 61 -4.01 5.72 -6.58
CA ASN A 61 -3.31 6.76 -7.32
C ASN A 61 -3.55 8.17 -6.76
N ASN A 62 -4.76 8.52 -6.32
CA ASN A 62 -5.02 9.85 -5.73
C ASN A 62 -4.34 10.04 -4.37
N ASP A 63 -4.47 9.08 -3.46
CA ASP A 63 -3.85 9.18 -2.13
C ASP A 63 -2.33 9.04 -2.20
N LEU A 64 -1.82 8.12 -3.04
CA LEU A 64 -0.39 7.95 -3.26
C LEU A 64 0.21 9.17 -3.96
N GLN A 65 -0.47 9.78 -4.95
CA GLN A 65 0.00 11.04 -5.55
C GLN A 65 0.02 12.18 -4.54
N THR A 66 -0.98 12.27 -3.66
CA THR A 66 -1.01 13.30 -2.61
C THR A 66 0.17 13.13 -1.65
N ILE A 67 0.48 11.89 -1.25
CA ILE A 67 1.63 11.57 -0.41
C ILE A 67 2.95 11.84 -1.16
N ILE A 68 3.09 11.39 -2.41
CA ILE A 68 4.29 11.63 -3.23
C ILE A 68 4.54 13.13 -3.41
N ASN A 69 3.50 13.90 -3.74
CA ASN A 69 3.59 15.36 -3.89
C ASN A 69 3.97 16.05 -2.58
N HIS A 70 3.48 15.57 -1.44
CA HIS A 70 3.85 16.11 -0.13
C HIS A 70 5.36 15.96 0.16
N TYR A 71 5.96 14.85 -0.26
CA TYR A 71 7.39 14.61 -0.07
C TYR A 71 8.28 15.20 -1.18
N LEU A 72 7.78 15.35 -2.41
CA LEU A 72 8.50 16.00 -3.53
C LEU A 72 8.44 17.53 -3.50
N SER A 73 7.42 18.11 -2.86
CA SER A 73 7.28 19.57 -2.70
C SER A 73 8.14 20.14 -1.57
N LYS A 74 9.06 19.35 -1.00
CA LYS A 74 9.97 19.73 0.09
C LYS A 74 11.41 19.65 -0.37
#